data_AF-A0A853FXC9-F1
#
_entry.id   AF-A0A853FXC9-F1
#
_cell.length_a   1.000
_cell.length_b   1.000
_cell.length_c   1.000
_cell.angle_alpha   90.00
_cell.angle_beta   90.00
_cell.angle_gamma   90.00
#
_symmetry.space_group_name_H-M   'P 1'
#
loop_
_entity.id
_entity.type
_entity.pdbx_description
1 polymer ?
#
loop_
_entity_poly.entity_id
_entity_poly.type
_entity_poly.pdbx_seq_one_letter_code
_entity_poly.pdbx_strand_id
1 'polypeptide(L)'
;MGALLDQAQALARNLLRKRAVVLGLHYRRLFTPDAGVDRDAEIVLADLREFCRYSRTSFTPDPYLTARNEGRRDVFLRIVGLIELDPAQVRQFMELEDDL
;
A
#
# COMPACT_ATOMS: atom_id res chain seq x y z
N MET A 1 -10.39 -28.96 -16.32
CA MET A 1 -9.21 -28.50 -15.54
C MET A 1 -9.05 -26.98 -15.54
N GLY A 2 -9.40 -26.24 -16.60
CA GLY A 2 -9.33 -24.77 -16.64
C GLY A 2 -10.29 -24.03 -15.70
N ALA A 3 -11.57 -24.43 -15.63
CA ALA A 3 -12.58 -23.73 -14.82
C ALA A 3 -12.25 -23.69 -13.31
N LEU A 4 -11.61 -24.73 -12.78
CA LEU A 4 -11.24 -24.80 -11.35
C LEU A 4 -10.03 -23.89 -11.04
N LEU A 5 -9.10 -23.76 -12.00
CA LEU A 5 -7.97 -22.85 -11.91
C LEU A 5 -8.43 -21.39 -12.01
N ASP A 6 -9.37 -21.09 -12.90
CA ASP A 6 -9.96 -19.76 -13.06
C ASP A 6 -10.72 -19.31 -11.80
N GLN A 7 -11.49 -20.23 -11.19
CA GLN A 7 -12.18 -19.99 -9.91
C GLN A 7 -11.19 -19.70 -8.77
N ALA A 8 -10.11 -20.48 -8.67
CA ALA A 8 -9.08 -20.27 -7.65
C ALA A 8 -8.36 -18.91 -7.83
N GLN A 9 -8.06 -18.52 -9.07
CA GLN A 9 -7.46 -17.23 -9.38
C GLN A 9 -8.40 -16.05 -9.10
N ALA A 10 -9.71 -16.21 -9.34
CA ALA A 10 -10.71 -15.20 -9.00
C ALA A 10 -10.81 -15.00 -7.48
N LEU A 11 -10.86 -16.09 -6.71
CA LEU A 11 -10.90 -16.04 -5.25
C LEU A 11 -9.64 -15.38 -4.67
N ALA A 12 -8.45 -15.75 -5.15
CA ALA A 12 -7.20 -15.17 -4.71
C ALA A 12 -7.14 -13.66 -4.98
N ARG A 13 -7.60 -13.20 -6.16
CA ARG A 13 -7.70 -11.77 -6.48
C ARG A 13 -8.65 -11.04 -5.53
N ASN A 14 -9.82 -11.60 -5.25
CA ASN A 14 -10.78 -11.01 -4.32
C ASN A 14 -10.21 -10.89 -2.91
N LEU A 15 -9.55 -11.93 -2.39
CA LEU A 15 -8.92 -11.91 -1.07
C LEU A 15 -7.79 -10.88 -0.98
N LEU A 16 -6.93 -10.79 -1.99
CA LEU A 16 -5.86 -9.80 -2.05
C LEU A 16 -6.42 -8.37 -2.08
N ARG A 17 -7.49 -8.16 -2.86
CA ARG A 17 -8.19 -6.87 -2.94
C ARG A 17 -8.80 -6.47 -1.59
N LYS A 18 -9.54 -7.38 -0.95
CA LYS A 18 -10.14 -7.16 0.38
C LYS A 18 -9.08 -6.77 1.41
N ARG A 19 -7.96 -7.50 1.43
CA ARG A 19 -6.82 -7.18 2.31
C ARG A 19 -6.23 -5.81 2.02
N ALA A 20 -6.03 -5.46 0.75
CA ALA A 20 -5.48 -4.15 0.37
C ALA A 20 -6.40 -3.00 0.83
N VAL A 21 -7.72 -3.17 0.69
CA VAL A 21 -8.72 -2.18 1.15
C VAL A 21 -8.68 -1.99 2.65
N VAL A 22 -8.75 -3.09 3.42
CA VAL A 22 -8.72 -3.03 4.89
C VAL A 22 -7.43 -2.36 5.37
N LEU A 23 -6.28 -2.79 4.85
CA LEU A 23 -5.01 -2.16 5.19
C LEU A 23 -5.01 -0.68 4.81
N GLY A 24 -5.43 -0.33 3.61
CA GLY A 24 -5.51 1.05 3.15
C GLY A 24 -6.32 1.97 4.05
N LEU A 25 -7.44 1.48 4.59
CA LEU A 25 -8.22 2.17 5.61
C LEU A 25 -7.40 2.48 6.87
N HIS A 26 -6.64 1.51 7.38
CA HIS A 26 -5.81 1.70 8.57
C HIS A 26 -4.62 2.65 8.31
N TYR A 27 -3.96 2.52 7.16
CA TYR A 27 -2.86 3.43 6.79
C TYR A 27 -3.35 4.87 6.60
N ARG A 28 -4.48 5.07 5.93
CA ARG A 28 -5.11 6.40 5.80
C ARG A 28 -5.49 6.99 7.14
N ARG A 29 -6.14 6.23 8.03
CA ARG A 29 -6.47 6.74 9.38
C ARG A 29 -5.23 7.17 10.16
N LEU A 30 -4.10 6.49 9.98
CA LEU A 30 -2.86 6.79 10.67
C LEU A 30 -2.17 8.05 10.13
N PHE A 31 -2.14 8.23 8.81
CA PHE A 31 -1.34 9.29 8.17
C PHE A 31 -2.17 10.46 7.61
N THR A 32 -3.43 10.24 7.27
CA THR A 32 -4.36 11.22 6.67
C THR A 32 -5.74 11.11 7.35
N PRO A 33 -5.87 11.40 8.65
CA PRO A 33 -7.19 11.41 9.29
C PRO A 33 -8.12 12.44 8.64
N ASP A 34 -9.44 12.30 8.85
CA ASP A 34 -10.45 13.13 8.16
C ASP A 34 -10.30 14.65 8.36
N ALA A 35 -9.55 15.07 9.38
CA ALA A 35 -9.20 16.47 9.65
C ALA A 35 -8.01 17.01 8.83
N GLY A 36 -7.42 16.19 7.95
CA GLY A 36 -6.19 16.49 7.21
C GLY A 36 -4.98 15.72 7.75
N VAL A 37 -3.82 15.92 7.13
CA VAL A 37 -2.56 15.31 7.59
C VAL A 37 -2.12 16.02 8.88
N ASP A 38 -1.96 15.26 9.97
CA ASP A 38 -1.36 15.78 11.20
C ASP A 38 0.11 16.13 10.95
N ARG A 39 0.62 17.19 11.58
CA ARG A 39 2.03 17.59 11.49
C ARG A 39 2.98 16.46 11.88
N ASP A 40 2.62 15.63 12.85
CA ASP A 40 3.44 14.46 13.23
C ASP A 40 3.49 13.43 12.10
N ALA A 41 2.37 13.22 11.39
CA ALA A 41 2.32 12.35 10.22
C ALA A 41 3.20 12.89 9.08
N GLU A 42 3.20 14.20 8.83
CA GLU A 42 4.09 14.83 7.85
C GLU A 42 5.57 14.61 8.19
N ILE A 43 5.94 14.82 9.47
CA ILE A 43 7.32 14.64 9.94
C ILE A 43 7.76 13.18 9.78
N VAL A 44 6.92 12.22 10.20
CA VAL A 44 7.23 10.79 10.08
C VAL A 44 7.32 10.36 8.61
N LEU A 45 6.41 10.82 7.75
CA LEU A 45 6.47 10.50 6.32
C LEU A 45 7.72 11.11 5.66
N ALA A 46 8.13 12.31 6.07
CA ALA A 46 9.35 12.93 5.58
C ALA A 46 10.62 12.17 6.00
N ASP A 47 10.69 11.70 7.25
CA ASP A 47 11.78 10.85 7.76
C ASP A 47 11.81 9.51 7.01
N LEU A 48 10.67 8.82 6.91
CA LEU A 48 10.57 7.54 6.20
C LEU A 48 10.95 7.67 4.72
N ARG A 49 10.61 8.77 4.06
CA ARG A 49 11.01 9.05 2.66
C ARG A 49 12.53 9.04 2.50
N GLU A 50 13.25 9.66 3.44
CA GLU A 50 14.72 9.72 3.42
C GLU A 50 15.34 8.38 3.86
N PHE A 51 14.86 7.79 4.95
CA PHE A 51 15.35 6.50 5.46
C PHE A 51 15.19 5.37 4.43
N CYS A 52 14.06 5.36 3.71
CA CYS A 52 13.78 4.40 2.65
C CYS A 52 14.37 4.80 1.29
N ARG A 53 15.15 5.88 1.23
CA ARG A 53 15.87 6.35 0.04
C ARG A 53 14.96 6.65 -1.15
N TYR A 54 13.70 7.02 -0.93
CA TYR A 54 12.73 7.23 -2.01
C TYR A 54 13.17 8.32 -3.01
N SER A 55 13.89 9.34 -2.55
CA SER A 55 14.41 10.44 -3.38
C SER A 55 15.82 10.20 -3.96
N ARG A 56 16.45 9.04 -3.71
CA ARG A 56 17.85 8.76 -4.08
C ARG A 56 18.01 7.44 -4.80
N THR A 57 19.10 7.27 -5.55
CA THR A 57 19.40 5.95 -6.12
C THR A 57 19.62 4.92 -5.00
N SER A 58 19.00 3.76 -5.18
CA SER A 58 19.17 2.54 -4.37
C SER A 58 20.38 1.74 -4.83
N PHE A 59 20.86 1.97 -6.05
CA PHE A 59 21.99 1.27 -6.64
C PHE A 59 23.31 1.61 -5.93
N THR A 60 24.05 0.58 -5.59
CA THR A 60 25.41 0.64 -5.06
C THR A 60 26.26 -0.46 -5.71
N PRO A 61 27.60 -0.33 -5.76
CA PRO A 61 28.47 -1.39 -6.30
C PRO A 61 28.31 -2.74 -5.60
N ASP A 62 27.90 -2.74 -4.33
CA ASP A 62 27.54 -3.94 -3.60
C ASP A 62 26.09 -4.36 -3.92
N PRO A 63 25.87 -5.55 -4.50
CA PRO A 63 24.53 -6.02 -4.84
C PRO A 63 23.65 -6.29 -3.61
N TYR A 64 24.21 -6.68 -2.46
CA TYR A 64 23.44 -6.91 -1.23
C TYR A 64 22.90 -5.61 -0.66
N LEU A 65 23.71 -4.55 -0.69
CA LEU A 65 23.27 -3.21 -0.29
C LEU A 65 22.21 -2.65 -1.25
N THR A 66 22.35 -2.90 -2.55
CA THR A 66 21.32 -2.54 -3.54
C THR A 66 19.99 -3.22 -3.22
N ALA A 67 19.99 -4.54 -3.02
CA ALA A 67 18.78 -5.29 -2.69
C ALA A 67 18.13 -4.80 -1.39
N ARG A 68 18.93 -4.49 -0.36
CA ARG A 68 18.44 -3.90 0.89
C ARG A 68 17.82 -2.53 0.67
N ASN A 69 18.42 -1.68 -0.15
CA ASN A 69 17.91 -0.35 -0.46
C ASN A 69 16.59 -0.42 -1.22
N GLU A 70 16.47 -1.31 -2.21
CA GLU A 70 15.21 -1.54 -2.92
C GLU A 70 14.12 -2.05 -1.99
N GLY A 71 14.41 -3.02 -1.12
CA GLY A 71 13.43 -3.51 -0.15
C GLY A 71 12.90 -2.42 0.78
N ARG A 72 13.75 -1.46 1.17
CA ARG A 72 13.31 -0.29 1.96
C ARG A 72 12.44 0.67 1.13
N ARG A 73 12.84 0.94 -0.12
CA ARG A 73 12.06 1.78 -1.04
C ARG A 73 10.66 1.18 -1.26
N ASP A 74 10.57 -0.13 -1.46
CA ASP A 74 9.30 -0.86 -1.61
C ASP A 74 8.38 -0.70 -0.39
N VAL A 75 8.94 -0.70 0.83
CA VAL A 75 8.15 -0.44 2.04
C VAL A 75 7.54 0.96 1.99
N PHE A 76 8.33 1.99 1.64
CA PHE A 76 7.81 3.35 1.56
C PHE A 76 6.77 3.50 0.44
N LEU A 77 7.03 2.93 -0.74
CA LEU A 77 6.08 2.89 -1.86
C LEU A 77 4.75 2.22 -1.48
N ARG A 78 4.82 1.13 -0.71
CA ARG A 78 3.63 0.46 -0.18
C ARG A 78 2.82 1.37 0.76
N ILE A 79 3.49 2.12 1.62
CA ILE A 79 2.83 3.06 2.55
C ILE A 79 2.10 4.15 1.76
N VAL A 80 2.80 4.86 0.86
CA VAL A 80 2.18 5.96 0.10
C VAL A 80 1.06 5.46 -0.82
N GLY A 81 1.22 4.30 -1.47
CA GLY A 81 0.16 3.74 -2.31
C GLY A 81 -1.10 3.31 -1.53
N LEU A 82 -0.97 2.97 -0.24
CA LEU A 82 -2.13 2.67 0.63
C LEU A 82 -2.80 3.94 1.16
N ILE A 83 -2.03 5.02 1.34
CA ILE A 83 -2.55 6.34 1.75
C ILE A 83 -3.34 6.99 0.60
N GLU A 84 -2.94 6.78 -0.66
CA GLU A 84 -3.58 7.33 -1.87
C GLU A 84 -4.85 6.59 -2.35
N LEU A 85 -5.44 5.69 -1.55
CA LEU A 85 -6.75 5.13 -1.90
C LEU A 85 -7.84 6.19 -1.73
N ASP A 86 -8.50 6.54 -2.83
CA ASP A 86 -9.64 7.47 -2.87
C ASP A 86 -10.84 6.90 -2.07
N PRO A 87 -11.40 7.64 -1.10
CA PRO A 87 -12.62 7.27 -0.37
C PRO A 87 -13.82 6.93 -1.27
N ALA A 88 -13.94 7.54 -2.46
CA ALA A 88 -15.00 7.20 -3.41
C ALA A 88 -14.82 5.80 -4.02
N GLN A 89 -13.57 5.40 -4.31
CA GLN A 89 -13.26 4.06 -4.81
C GLN A 89 -13.46 2.98 -3.74
N VAL A 90 -13.18 3.31 -2.47
CA VAL A 90 -13.37 2.36 -1.36
C VAL A 90 -14.85 2.05 -1.13
N ARG A 91 -15.75 3.04 -1.25
CA ARG A 91 -17.20 2.85 -1.10
C ARG A 91 -17.80 1.93 -2.19
N GLN A 92 -17.42 2.13 -3.45
CA GLN A 92 -17.89 1.27 -4.57
C GLN A 92 -17.50 -0.21 -4.43
N PHE A 93 -16.47 -0.54 -3.64
CA PHE A 93 -16.01 -1.93 -3.47
C PHE A 93 -16.49 -2.58 -2.17
N MET A 94 -17.03 -1.81 -1.23
CA MET A 94 -17.67 -2.34 -0.03
C MET A 94 -19.14 -2.72 -0.33
N GLU A 95 -19.84 -1.92 -1.16
CA GLU A 95 -21.24 -2.15 -1.53
C GLU A 95 -21.45 -3.40 -2.41
N LEU A 96 -20.42 -3.85 -3.14
CA LEU A 96 -20.47 -5.07 -3.97
C LEU A 96 -20.28 -6.37 -3.16
N GLU A 97 -19.83 -6.28 -1.90
CA GLU A 97 -19.59 -7.45 -1.04
C GLU A 97 -20.82 -7.79 -0.17
N ASP A 98 -21.76 -6.85 0.00
CA ASP A 98 -22.96 -7.02 0.82
C ASP A 98 -24.16 -7.63 0.04
N ASP A 99 -24.05 -7.75 -1.29
CA ASP A 99 -25.08 -8.32 -2.20
C ASP A 99 -24.80 -9.79 -2.63
N LEU A 100 -23.84 -10.48 -2.00
CA LEU A 100 -23.50 -11.90 -2.20
C LEU A 100 -23.69 -12.72 -0.91
#